data_AF-A0A4Q3E0Y8-F1
#
_entry.id   AF-A0A4Q3E0Y8-F1
#
_cell.length_a   1.000
_cell.length_b   1.000
_cell.length_c   1.000
_cell.angle_alpha   90.00
_cell.angle_beta   90.00
_cell.angle_gamma   90.00
#
_symmetry.space_group_name_H-M   'P 1'
#
loop_
_entity.id
_entity.type
_entity.pdbx_description
1 polymer ?
#
loop_
_entity_poly.entity_id
_entity_poly.type
_entity_poly.pdbx_seq_one_letter_code
_entity_poly.pdbx_strand_id
1 'polypeptide(L)'
;MLFTEDFLHYVWKFRLFDRIGLQTVDGQELEVFSAGMHNKDSGPDFHNARIRIGETVWAGNVELHLSSSNWHQHGHTDDNAYGNVILHVVYRDDSPVILPNGRRIPTLELQNRIAPDLYNRYHALIFGNRQFIPCEASIAQVDSLTMGNWLSRILIERLEKRSEAVTAALAINRGDWEETFYQFLAANFGFKTNALPFEMLAKSLPQIILAKHKNNALQIEAMIFGQAGFLNGEPVDEYPRKLKTEYDFLRKKHGLQPIDNHLWK
;
A
#
# COMPACT_ATOMS: atom_id res chain seq x y z
N MET A 1 -24.49 24.75 5.20
CA MET A 1 -23.59 23.76 4.57
C MET A 1 -22.27 24.47 4.34
N LEU A 2 -21.19 24.04 4.97
CA LEU A 2 -19.88 24.65 4.77
C LEU A 2 -19.17 23.86 3.66
N PHE A 3 -19.43 24.21 2.41
CA PHE A 3 -18.81 23.54 1.28
C PHE A 3 -17.33 24.01 1.22
N THR A 4 -16.37 23.10 1.43
CA THR A 4 -14.93 23.39 1.48
C THR A 4 -14.21 22.89 0.24
N GLU A 5 -13.01 23.43 -0.03
CA GLU A 5 -12.15 22.94 -1.12
C GLU A 5 -11.76 21.48 -0.93
N ASP A 6 -11.50 21.03 0.31
CA ASP A 6 -11.25 19.61 0.62
C ASP A 6 -12.37 18.68 0.09
N PHE A 7 -13.63 19.11 0.20
CA PHE A 7 -14.74 18.33 -0.33
C PHE A 7 -14.73 18.31 -1.86
N LEU A 8 -14.38 19.43 -2.50
CA LEU A 8 -14.23 19.50 -3.96
C LEU A 8 -13.07 18.61 -4.44
N HIS A 9 -11.94 18.58 -3.73
CA HIS A 9 -10.83 17.66 -3.99
C HIS A 9 -11.28 16.21 -3.87
N TYR A 10 -12.08 15.87 -2.85
CA TYR A 10 -12.66 14.53 -2.70
C TYR A 10 -13.57 14.16 -3.88
N VAL A 11 -14.46 15.07 -4.29
CA VAL A 11 -15.35 14.90 -5.44
C VAL A 11 -14.55 14.66 -6.72
N TRP A 12 -13.52 15.45 -6.98
CA TRP A 12 -12.67 15.32 -8.16
C TRP A 12 -11.85 14.03 -8.16
N LYS A 13 -11.14 13.75 -7.06
CA LYS A 13 -10.25 12.59 -6.91
C LYS A 13 -10.96 11.28 -7.20
N PHE A 14 -12.19 11.13 -6.70
CA PHE A 14 -12.98 9.92 -6.85
C PHE A 14 -14.01 10.01 -8.01
N ARG A 15 -14.04 11.14 -8.73
CA ARG A 15 -14.98 11.41 -9.84
C ARG A 15 -16.44 11.24 -9.44
N LEU A 16 -16.80 11.75 -8.25
CA LEU A 16 -18.13 11.63 -7.64
C LEU A 16 -19.08 12.75 -8.09
N PHE A 17 -19.22 12.90 -9.41
CA PHE A 17 -20.09 13.86 -10.06
C PHE A 17 -20.66 13.26 -11.35
N ASP A 18 -21.71 13.86 -11.90
CA ASP A 18 -22.27 13.44 -13.18
C ASP A 18 -21.31 13.73 -14.34
N ARG A 19 -20.84 12.65 -14.97
CA ARG A 19 -19.85 12.66 -16.06
C ARG A 19 -20.49 12.69 -17.44
N ILE A 20 -21.82 12.58 -17.55
CA ILE A 20 -22.51 12.56 -18.84
C ILE A 20 -22.47 13.98 -19.42
N GLY A 21 -22.00 14.09 -20.67
CA GLY A 21 -21.94 15.36 -21.40
C GLY A 21 -21.15 16.45 -20.65
N LEU A 22 -19.99 16.11 -20.10
CA LEU A 22 -19.10 17.11 -19.49
C LEU A 22 -18.63 18.09 -20.57
N GLN A 23 -18.68 19.37 -20.22
CA GLN A 23 -18.23 20.46 -21.07
C GLN A 23 -17.54 21.51 -20.20
N THR A 24 -16.61 22.26 -20.80
CA THR A 24 -16.10 23.49 -20.19
C THR A 24 -17.20 24.55 -20.18
N VAL A 25 -17.01 25.60 -19.38
CA VAL A 25 -17.90 26.77 -19.36
C VAL A 25 -18.04 27.44 -20.74
N ASP A 26 -17.06 27.24 -21.62
CA ASP A 26 -17.06 27.73 -23.01
C ASP A 26 -17.66 26.72 -24.02
N GLY A 27 -18.25 25.61 -23.53
CA GLY A 27 -18.96 24.63 -24.34
C GLY A 27 -18.09 23.58 -25.02
N GLN A 28 -16.79 23.50 -24.71
CA GLN A 28 -15.92 22.46 -25.27
C GLN A 28 -16.17 21.13 -24.56
N GLU A 29 -16.38 20.05 -25.31
CA GLU A 29 -16.50 18.71 -24.74
C GLU A 29 -15.31 18.34 -23.87
N LEU A 30 -15.57 17.71 -22.74
CA LEU A 30 -14.55 17.34 -21.77
C LEU A 30 -14.68 15.86 -21.41
N GLU A 31 -13.55 15.15 -21.34
CA GLU A 31 -13.50 13.76 -20.90
C GLU A 31 -12.30 13.53 -19.98
N VAL A 32 -12.55 12.97 -18.80
CA VAL A 32 -11.51 12.74 -17.78
C VAL A 32 -11.03 11.29 -17.84
N PHE A 33 -9.90 11.04 -18.51
CA PHE A 33 -9.24 9.72 -18.47
C PHE A 33 -8.59 9.46 -17.11
N SER A 34 -7.95 10.47 -16.53
CA SER A 34 -7.35 10.42 -15.20
C SER A 34 -7.49 11.77 -14.48
N ALA A 35 -7.95 11.75 -13.24
CA ALA A 35 -8.03 12.94 -12.38
C ALA A 35 -6.66 13.44 -11.89
N GLY A 36 -5.61 12.65 -12.08
CA GLY A 36 -4.26 12.94 -11.59
C GLY A 36 -4.01 12.44 -10.17
N MET A 37 -2.85 12.78 -9.63
CA MET A 37 -2.43 12.49 -8.26
C MET A 37 -2.64 13.74 -7.39
N HIS A 38 -3.41 13.60 -6.31
CA HIS A 38 -3.66 14.69 -5.36
C HIS A 38 -2.33 15.12 -4.71
N ASN A 39 -1.93 16.36 -4.96
CA ASN A 39 -0.80 17.03 -4.35
C ASN A 39 -1.19 17.52 -2.95
N LYS A 40 -0.33 17.32 -1.95
CA LYS A 40 -0.55 17.83 -0.58
C LYS A 40 0.49 18.88 -0.19
N ASP A 41 1.39 19.18 -1.11
CA ASP A 41 2.46 20.16 -0.95
C ASP A 41 2.08 21.43 -1.73
N SER A 42 3.00 22.37 -1.88
CA SER A 42 2.74 23.61 -2.62
C SER A 42 2.53 23.37 -4.12
N GLY A 43 1.82 24.30 -4.77
CA GLY A 43 1.52 24.25 -6.20
C GLY A 43 0.14 23.65 -6.48
N PRO A 44 -0.14 23.27 -7.74
CA PRO A 44 -1.48 22.85 -8.13
C PRO A 44 -2.00 21.63 -7.38
N ASP A 45 -3.32 21.57 -7.17
CA ASP A 45 -3.98 20.52 -6.37
C ASP A 45 -3.78 19.09 -6.90
N PHE A 46 -3.73 18.90 -8.22
CA PHE A 46 -3.53 17.58 -8.83
C PHE A 46 -2.48 17.61 -9.93
N HIS A 47 -1.55 16.65 -9.89
CA HIS A 47 -0.52 16.46 -10.90
C HIS A 47 -0.84 15.34 -11.89
N ASN A 48 -0.36 15.49 -13.12
CA ASN A 48 -0.39 14.47 -14.16
C ASN A 48 -1.81 13.92 -14.46
N ALA A 49 -2.80 14.80 -14.45
CA ALA A 49 -4.12 14.48 -14.97
C ALA A 49 -4.06 14.25 -16.48
N ARG A 50 -4.98 13.45 -17.01
CA ARG A 50 -5.14 13.20 -18.45
C ARG A 50 -6.57 13.47 -18.85
N ILE A 51 -6.78 14.51 -19.63
CA ILE A 51 -8.11 15.07 -19.91
C ILE A 51 -8.19 15.44 -21.38
N ARG A 52 -9.26 15.01 -22.07
CA ARG A 52 -9.59 15.51 -23.40
C ARG A 52 -10.44 16.77 -23.27
N ILE A 53 -10.08 17.82 -23.99
CA ILE A 53 -10.83 19.07 -24.08
C ILE A 53 -10.97 19.40 -25.57
N GLY A 54 -12.19 19.34 -26.10
CA GLY A 54 -12.44 19.31 -27.54
C GLY A 54 -11.79 18.09 -28.20
N GLU A 55 -10.92 18.34 -29.17
CA GLU A 55 -10.18 17.31 -29.90
C GLU A 55 -8.80 16.98 -29.29
N THR A 56 -8.33 17.79 -28.32
CA THR A 56 -6.98 17.68 -27.79
C THR A 56 -6.96 16.92 -26.46
N VAL A 57 -6.08 15.93 -26.35
CA VAL A 57 -5.79 15.25 -25.08
C VAL A 57 -4.62 15.92 -24.39
N TRP A 58 -4.89 16.50 -23.23
CA TRP A 58 -3.92 17.20 -22.39
C TRP A 58 -3.38 16.27 -21.30
N ALA A 59 -2.10 16.47 -20.96
CA ALA A 59 -1.47 15.92 -19.77
C ALA A 59 -0.86 17.07 -18.97
N GLY A 60 -1.28 17.24 -17.71
CA GLY A 60 -0.87 18.41 -16.93
C GLY A 60 -1.54 18.49 -15.57
N ASN A 61 -1.53 19.68 -14.99
CA ASN A 61 -2.03 19.92 -13.64
C ASN A 61 -3.50 20.35 -13.65
N VAL A 62 -4.23 20.05 -12.57
CA VAL A 62 -5.60 20.52 -12.35
C VAL A 62 -5.63 21.28 -11.04
N GLU A 63 -6.28 22.43 -11.06
CA GLU A 63 -6.46 23.28 -9.89
C GLU A 63 -7.94 23.34 -9.52
N LEU A 64 -8.27 23.32 -8.23
CA LEU A 64 -9.63 23.32 -7.74
C LEU A 64 -9.90 24.54 -6.86
N HIS A 65 -11.08 25.14 -7.03
CA HIS A 65 -11.53 26.22 -6.15
C HIS A 65 -13.04 26.20 -5.96
N LEU A 66 -13.56 26.79 -4.88
CA LEU A 66 -15.01 26.97 -4.75
C LEU A 66 -15.59 27.92 -5.81
N SER A 67 -14.90 29.04 -6.01
CA SER A 67 -15.24 30.03 -7.03
C SER A 67 -14.05 30.21 -7.97
N SER A 68 -14.31 30.45 -9.24
CA SER A 68 -13.23 30.76 -10.20
C SER A 68 -12.41 32.00 -9.82
N SER A 69 -13.03 33.00 -9.20
CA SER A 69 -12.38 34.21 -8.71
C SER A 69 -11.32 33.97 -7.62
N ASN A 70 -11.38 32.83 -6.91
CA ASN A 70 -10.37 32.45 -5.93
C ASN A 70 -8.98 32.27 -6.56
N TRP A 71 -8.91 31.96 -7.86
CA TRP A 71 -7.64 31.91 -8.60
C TRP A 71 -6.83 33.21 -8.44
N HIS A 72 -7.52 34.36 -8.55
CA HIS A 72 -6.87 35.67 -8.39
C HIS A 72 -6.62 36.00 -6.91
N GLN A 73 -7.54 35.61 -6.02
CA GLN A 73 -7.36 35.84 -4.57
C GLN A 73 -6.14 35.10 -4.01
N HIS A 74 -5.83 33.92 -4.55
CA HIS A 74 -4.66 33.13 -4.16
C HIS A 74 -3.36 33.58 -4.87
N GLY A 75 -3.44 34.51 -5.82
CA GLY A 75 -2.26 35.03 -6.53
C GLY A 75 -1.67 34.07 -7.55
N HIS A 76 -2.39 33.03 -7.95
CA HIS A 76 -1.91 31.98 -8.88
C HIS A 76 -1.57 32.50 -10.27
N THR A 77 -2.07 33.68 -10.64
CA THR A 77 -1.76 34.33 -11.93
C THR A 77 -0.28 34.66 -12.05
N ASP A 78 0.37 35.03 -10.94
CA ASP A 78 1.77 35.48 -10.91
C ASP A 78 2.74 34.37 -10.48
N ASP A 79 2.23 33.19 -10.17
CA ASP A 79 3.02 32.03 -9.76
C ASP A 79 3.23 31.05 -10.93
N ASN A 80 4.49 30.91 -11.34
CA ASN A 80 4.90 30.03 -12.44
C ASN A 80 4.54 28.55 -12.21
N ALA A 81 4.35 28.10 -10.95
CA ALA A 81 3.93 26.74 -10.64
C ALA A 81 2.57 26.38 -11.27
N TYR A 82 1.71 27.38 -11.51
CA TYR A 82 0.37 27.21 -12.05
C TYR A 82 0.30 27.39 -13.58
N GLY A 83 1.41 27.72 -14.23
CA GLY A 83 1.45 27.90 -15.70
C GLY A 83 1.11 26.64 -16.51
N ASN A 84 1.29 25.46 -15.91
CA ASN A 84 0.95 24.16 -16.51
C ASN A 84 -0.40 23.58 -16.03
N VAL A 85 -1.27 24.41 -15.46
CA VAL A 85 -2.66 24.03 -15.20
C VAL A 85 -3.40 23.92 -16.54
N ILE A 86 -3.92 22.73 -16.82
CA ILE A 86 -4.64 22.40 -18.06
C ILE A 86 -6.16 22.48 -17.89
N LEU A 87 -6.65 22.47 -16.65
CA LEU A 87 -8.06 22.56 -16.31
C LEU A 87 -8.21 23.21 -14.93
N HIS A 88 -9.11 24.17 -14.83
CA HIS A 88 -9.57 24.72 -13.56
C HIS A 88 -10.94 24.11 -13.24
N VAL A 89 -11.05 23.39 -12.14
CA VAL A 89 -12.31 22.76 -11.73
C VAL A 89 -12.88 23.57 -10.58
N VAL A 90 -14.08 24.10 -10.77
CA VAL A 90 -14.72 24.98 -9.78
C VAL A 90 -16.05 24.42 -9.32
N TYR A 91 -16.43 24.72 -8.08
CA TYR A 91 -17.82 24.49 -7.69
C TYR A 91 -18.72 25.45 -8.48
N ARG A 92 -18.41 26.75 -8.51
CA ARG A 92 -19.14 27.77 -9.27
C ARG A 92 -18.20 28.62 -10.12
N ASP A 93 -18.56 28.87 -11.37
CA ASP A 93 -17.90 29.84 -12.23
C ASP A 93 -18.52 31.24 -12.02
N ASP A 94 -17.67 32.22 -11.70
CA ASP A 94 -18.03 33.60 -11.37
C ASP A 94 -17.10 34.65 -12.00
N SER A 95 -15.95 34.25 -12.55
CA SER A 95 -14.98 35.12 -13.21
C SER A 95 -14.10 34.32 -14.17
N PRO A 96 -13.86 34.79 -15.41
CA PRO A 96 -12.94 34.13 -16.32
C PRO A 96 -11.50 34.19 -15.78
N VAL A 97 -10.78 33.08 -15.85
CA VAL A 97 -9.36 32.99 -15.47
C VAL A 97 -8.48 33.05 -16.72
N ILE A 98 -7.68 34.11 -16.83
CA ILE A 98 -6.77 34.36 -17.94
C ILE A 98 -5.34 34.41 -17.40
N LEU A 99 -4.45 33.59 -17.94
CA LEU A 99 -3.03 33.57 -17.60
C LEU A 99 -2.29 34.77 -18.19
N PRO A 100 -1.08 35.12 -17.70
CA PRO A 100 -0.30 36.24 -18.23
C PRO A 100 0.01 36.16 -19.72
N ASN A 101 0.04 34.95 -20.29
CA ASN A 101 0.22 34.72 -21.73
C ASN A 101 -1.06 34.94 -22.56
N GLY A 102 -2.14 35.44 -21.96
CA GLY A 102 -3.44 35.68 -22.60
C GLY A 102 -4.30 34.42 -22.78
N ARG A 103 -3.79 33.24 -22.40
CA ARG A 103 -4.56 31.99 -22.48
C ARG A 103 -5.62 31.96 -21.37
N ARG A 104 -6.88 31.80 -21.75
CA ARG A 104 -7.95 31.43 -20.81
C ARG A 104 -7.79 29.97 -20.41
N ILE A 105 -7.81 29.69 -19.11
CA ILE A 105 -7.77 28.31 -18.63
C ILE A 105 -9.14 27.68 -18.89
N PRO A 106 -9.21 26.49 -19.51
CA PRO A 106 -10.46 25.75 -19.59
C PRO A 106 -11.03 25.52 -18.18
N THR A 107 -12.28 25.92 -17.95
CA THR A 107 -12.93 25.78 -16.64
C THR A 107 -14.06 24.76 -16.70
N LEU A 108 -14.13 23.86 -15.72
CA LEU A 108 -15.24 22.92 -15.51
C LEU A 108 -16.00 23.31 -14.24
N GLU A 109 -17.29 23.61 -14.37
CA GLU A 109 -18.18 23.88 -13.24
C GLU A 109 -18.89 22.61 -12.75
N LEU A 110 -18.91 22.38 -11.43
CA LEU A 110 -19.49 21.19 -10.81
C LEU A 110 -20.77 21.43 -10.00
N GLN A 111 -21.24 22.68 -9.80
CA GLN A 111 -22.37 23.02 -8.93
C GLN A 111 -23.59 22.12 -9.13
N ASN A 112 -23.97 21.90 -10.38
CA ASN A 112 -25.17 21.14 -10.75
C ASN A 112 -24.89 19.67 -11.08
N ARG A 113 -23.66 19.20 -10.83
CA ARG A 113 -23.22 17.83 -11.17
C ARG A 113 -22.92 16.98 -9.95
N ILE A 114 -23.01 17.53 -8.74
CA ILE A 114 -22.76 16.81 -7.49
C ILE A 114 -24.10 16.39 -6.86
N ALA A 115 -24.23 15.12 -6.50
CA ALA A 115 -25.44 14.62 -5.84
C ALA A 115 -25.65 15.35 -4.48
N PRO A 116 -26.86 15.88 -4.19
CA PRO A 116 -27.09 16.69 -2.99
C PRO A 116 -26.77 15.99 -1.65
N ASP A 117 -26.93 14.66 -1.60
CA ASP A 117 -26.67 13.84 -0.41
C ASP A 117 -25.17 13.54 -0.20
N LEU A 118 -24.33 13.73 -1.22
CA LEU A 118 -22.92 13.34 -1.18
C LEU A 118 -22.15 14.09 -0.09
N TYR A 119 -22.38 15.39 0.05
CA TYR A 119 -21.73 16.18 1.09
C TYR A 119 -22.10 15.70 2.48
N ASN A 120 -23.36 15.34 2.73
CA ASN A 120 -23.79 14.84 4.03
C ASN A 120 -23.07 13.53 4.38
N ARG A 121 -22.91 12.64 3.39
CA ARG A 121 -22.13 11.40 3.55
C ARG A 121 -20.65 11.68 3.83
N TYR A 122 -20.03 12.59 3.07
CA TYR A 122 -18.65 13.01 3.28
C TYR A 122 -18.45 13.62 4.67
N HIS A 123 -19.31 14.56 5.06
CA HIS A 123 -19.24 15.23 6.35
C HIS A 123 -19.40 14.24 7.50
N ALA A 124 -20.34 13.29 7.40
CA ALA A 124 -20.50 12.23 8.38
C ALA A 124 -19.27 11.30 8.46
N LEU A 125 -18.60 11.03 7.34
CA LEU A 125 -17.39 10.20 7.30
C LEU A 125 -16.19 10.89 7.95
N ILE A 126 -15.99 12.18 7.69
CA ILE A 126 -14.80 12.92 8.16
C ILE A 126 -14.97 13.46 9.58
N PHE A 127 -16.14 14.02 9.88
CA PHE A 127 -16.43 14.73 11.12
C PHE A 127 -17.48 14.04 12.01
N GLY A 128 -18.14 13.00 11.51
CA GLY A 128 -19.08 12.22 12.31
C GLY A 128 -18.37 11.33 13.33
N ASN A 129 -19.17 10.56 14.06
CA ASN A 129 -18.64 9.68 15.10
C ASN A 129 -17.78 8.59 14.46
N ARG A 130 -16.47 8.62 14.75
CA ARG A 130 -15.49 7.71 14.15
C ARG A 130 -15.68 6.32 14.72
N GLN A 131 -16.32 5.46 13.94
CA GLN A 131 -16.34 4.03 14.21
C GLN A 131 -14.98 3.39 13.92
N PHE A 132 -14.73 2.20 14.49
CA PHE A 132 -13.48 1.47 14.23
C PHE A 132 -13.34 1.10 12.74
N ILE A 133 -14.45 0.68 12.12
CA ILE A 133 -14.53 0.42 10.67
C ILE A 133 -15.51 1.42 10.04
N PRO A 134 -15.08 2.28 9.09
CA PRO A 134 -15.93 3.33 8.53
C PRO A 134 -17.27 2.86 7.93
N CYS A 135 -17.32 1.62 7.43
CA CYS A 135 -18.52 1.05 6.81
C CYS A 135 -19.28 0.06 7.71
N GLU A 136 -18.94 -0.07 9.00
CA GLU A 136 -19.54 -1.12 9.86
C GLU A 136 -21.07 -1.01 9.94
N ALA A 137 -21.62 0.19 10.02
CA ALA A 137 -23.07 0.40 10.10
C ALA A 137 -23.80 0.02 8.80
N SER A 138 -23.07 -0.10 7.68
CA SER A 138 -23.62 -0.47 6.38
C SER A 138 -23.53 -1.98 6.11
N ILE A 139 -22.82 -2.76 6.95
CA ILE A 139 -22.61 -4.19 6.69
C ILE A 139 -23.93 -4.97 6.62
N ALA A 140 -24.91 -4.57 7.42
CA ALA A 140 -26.24 -5.17 7.47
C ALA A 140 -27.09 -4.88 6.21
N GLN A 141 -26.65 -3.94 5.36
CA GLN A 141 -27.33 -3.62 4.09
C GLN A 141 -26.90 -4.55 2.95
N VAL A 142 -25.81 -5.30 3.13
CA VAL A 142 -25.34 -6.28 2.14
C VAL A 142 -26.19 -7.54 2.28
N ASP A 143 -26.67 -8.09 1.16
CA ASP A 143 -27.49 -9.29 1.20
C ASP A 143 -26.68 -10.50 1.71
N SER A 144 -27.36 -11.41 2.40
CA SER A 144 -26.73 -12.53 3.08
C SER A 144 -26.09 -13.54 2.11
N LEU A 145 -26.63 -13.66 0.89
CA LEU A 145 -26.09 -14.56 -0.13
C LEU A 145 -24.76 -14.01 -0.67
N THR A 146 -24.69 -12.72 -1.00
CA THR A 146 -23.45 -12.05 -1.40
C THR A 146 -22.42 -12.13 -0.29
N MET A 147 -22.80 -11.86 0.96
CA MET A 147 -21.88 -11.96 2.09
C MET A 147 -21.33 -13.38 2.26
N GLY A 148 -22.18 -14.41 2.18
CA GLY A 148 -21.78 -15.80 2.30
C GLY A 148 -20.84 -16.25 1.16
N ASN A 149 -21.15 -15.86 -0.08
CA ASN A 149 -20.31 -16.15 -1.24
C ASN A 149 -18.95 -15.45 -1.14
N TRP A 150 -18.95 -14.17 -0.74
CA TRP A 150 -17.72 -13.39 -0.58
C TRP A 150 -16.81 -13.95 0.50
N LEU A 151 -17.36 -14.30 1.68
CA LEU A 151 -16.59 -14.93 2.76
C LEU A 151 -16.01 -16.28 2.32
N SER A 152 -16.79 -17.08 1.58
CA SER A 152 -16.31 -18.36 1.03
C SER A 152 -15.16 -18.15 0.05
N ARG A 153 -15.27 -17.15 -0.85
CA ARG A 153 -14.19 -16.81 -1.78
C ARG A 153 -12.93 -16.33 -1.04
N ILE A 154 -13.06 -15.49 -0.01
CA ILE A 154 -11.93 -15.04 0.81
C ILE A 154 -11.22 -16.20 1.50
N LEU A 155 -11.97 -17.18 2.01
CA LEU A 155 -11.39 -18.36 2.63
C LEU A 155 -10.56 -19.17 1.63
N ILE A 156 -11.09 -19.35 0.41
CA ILE A 156 -10.38 -20.02 -0.69
C ILE A 156 -9.11 -19.24 -1.07
N GLU A 157 -9.21 -17.92 -1.28
CA GLU A 157 -8.05 -17.08 -1.61
C GLU A 157 -6.96 -17.12 -0.53
N ARG A 158 -7.36 -17.15 0.74
CA ARG A 158 -6.43 -17.32 1.85
C ARG A 158 -5.72 -18.67 1.81
N LEU A 159 -6.44 -19.74 1.46
CA LEU A 159 -5.87 -21.08 1.32
C LEU A 159 -4.94 -21.15 0.10
N GLU A 160 -5.35 -20.59 -1.04
CA GLU A 160 -4.54 -20.49 -2.27
C GLU A 160 -3.21 -19.80 -1.96
N LYS A 161 -3.26 -18.60 -1.36
CA LYS A 161 -2.05 -17.83 -0.99
C LYS A 161 -1.13 -18.58 -0.03
N ARG A 162 -1.69 -19.33 0.94
CA ARG A 162 -0.88 -20.16 1.86
C ARG A 162 -0.27 -21.37 1.14
N SER A 163 -1.02 -21.99 0.25
CA SER A 163 -0.58 -23.18 -0.50
C SER A 163 0.48 -22.85 -1.54
N GLU A 164 0.40 -21.69 -2.19
CA GLU A 164 1.42 -21.17 -3.11
C GLU A 164 2.79 -21.07 -2.44
N ALA A 165 2.85 -20.54 -1.21
CA ALA A 165 4.11 -20.43 -0.48
C ALA A 165 4.73 -21.83 -0.18
N VAL A 166 3.90 -22.79 0.24
CA VAL A 166 4.36 -24.16 0.55
C VAL A 166 4.79 -24.89 -0.72
N THR A 167 4.03 -24.79 -1.81
CA THR A 167 4.36 -25.44 -3.09
C THR A 167 5.61 -24.86 -3.73
N ALA A 168 5.82 -23.54 -3.64
CA ALA A 168 7.06 -22.90 -4.09
C ALA A 168 8.28 -23.39 -3.29
N ALA A 169 8.17 -23.49 -1.97
CA ALA A 169 9.24 -24.02 -1.13
C ALA A 169 9.52 -25.51 -1.39
N LEU A 170 8.47 -26.31 -1.59
CA LEU A 170 8.60 -27.72 -1.95
C LEU A 170 9.36 -27.90 -3.27
N ALA A 171 9.09 -27.04 -4.26
CA ALA A 171 9.82 -27.05 -5.54
C ALA A 171 11.32 -26.72 -5.33
N ILE A 172 11.64 -25.73 -4.50
CA ILE A 172 13.03 -25.40 -4.12
C ILE A 172 13.70 -26.59 -3.41
N ASN A 173 12.97 -27.24 -2.51
CA ASN A 173 13.41 -28.44 -1.78
C ASN A 173 13.29 -29.74 -2.61
N ARG A 174 13.06 -29.64 -3.93
CA ARG A 174 13.03 -30.78 -4.88
C ARG A 174 12.04 -31.89 -4.50
N GLY A 175 10.89 -31.52 -3.92
CA GLY A 175 9.86 -32.47 -3.51
C GLY A 175 10.04 -33.05 -2.11
N ASP A 176 11.02 -32.59 -1.33
CA ASP A 176 11.21 -33.02 0.06
C ASP A 176 10.19 -32.35 1.00
N TRP A 177 9.19 -33.13 1.41
CA TRP A 177 8.15 -32.68 2.33
C TRP A 177 8.64 -32.53 3.77
N GLU A 178 9.64 -33.29 4.20
CA GLU A 178 10.15 -33.23 5.58
C GLU A 178 10.95 -31.93 5.79
N GLU A 179 11.82 -31.60 4.83
CA GLU A 179 12.60 -30.36 4.82
C GLU A 179 11.67 -29.14 4.67
N THR A 180 10.69 -29.21 3.78
CA THR A 180 9.70 -28.14 3.60
C THR A 180 8.88 -27.91 4.87
N PHE A 181 8.41 -28.99 5.51
CA PHE A 181 7.69 -28.88 6.78
C PHE A 181 8.56 -28.29 7.88
N TYR A 182 9.82 -28.72 7.99
CA TYR A 182 10.78 -28.19 8.96
C TYR A 182 10.98 -26.67 8.81
N GLN A 183 11.19 -26.18 7.59
CA GLN A 183 11.40 -24.75 7.32
C GLN A 183 10.17 -23.92 7.72
N PHE A 184 8.97 -24.37 7.37
CA PHE A 184 7.73 -23.68 7.75
C PHE A 184 7.47 -23.77 9.25
N LEU A 185 7.73 -24.92 9.88
CA LEU A 185 7.57 -25.10 11.31
C LEU A 185 8.48 -24.13 12.07
N ALA A 186 9.76 -24.05 11.69
CA ALA A 186 10.71 -23.10 12.27
C ALA A 186 10.21 -21.66 12.13
N ALA A 187 9.81 -21.24 10.92
CA ALA A 187 9.29 -19.90 10.68
C ALA A 187 8.09 -19.57 11.59
N ASN A 188 7.20 -20.53 11.84
CA ASN A 188 6.05 -20.33 12.74
C ASN A 188 6.46 -20.15 14.21
N PHE A 189 7.54 -20.79 14.67
CA PHE A 189 8.11 -20.54 16.02
C PHE A 189 8.70 -19.13 16.18
N GLY A 190 9.03 -18.46 15.07
CA GLY A 190 9.43 -17.06 15.07
C GLY A 190 8.30 -16.06 15.21
N PHE A 191 7.03 -16.50 15.18
CA PHE A 191 5.85 -15.64 15.22
C PHE A 191 5.97 -14.44 14.26
N LYS A 192 5.50 -13.25 14.63
CA LYS A 192 5.52 -12.07 13.74
C LYS A 192 6.90 -11.42 13.64
N THR A 193 7.69 -11.45 14.71
CA THR A 193 8.95 -10.69 14.80
C THR A 193 10.13 -11.43 14.20
N ASN A 194 10.23 -12.74 14.45
CA ASN A 194 11.39 -13.55 14.11
C ASN A 194 11.09 -14.64 13.07
N ALA A 195 9.92 -14.66 12.41
CA ALA A 195 9.59 -15.66 11.41
C ALA A 195 10.66 -15.79 10.32
N LEU A 196 11.12 -14.67 9.76
CA LEU A 196 12.13 -14.67 8.71
C LEU A 196 13.50 -15.20 9.21
N PRO A 197 14.06 -14.71 10.34
CA PRO A 197 15.27 -15.29 10.93
C PRO A 197 15.18 -16.80 11.20
N PHE A 198 14.05 -17.29 11.73
CA PHE A 198 13.85 -18.72 11.95
C PHE A 198 13.78 -19.52 10.64
N GLU A 199 13.12 -18.98 9.60
CA GLU A 199 13.09 -19.61 8.28
C GLU A 199 14.50 -19.68 7.65
N MET A 200 15.26 -18.59 7.76
CA MET A 200 16.63 -18.51 7.26
C MET A 200 17.55 -19.48 8.02
N LEU A 201 17.40 -19.57 9.34
CA LEU A 201 18.09 -20.56 10.16
C LEU A 201 17.82 -21.98 9.67
N ALA A 202 16.54 -22.34 9.51
CA ALA A 202 16.16 -23.67 9.03
C ALA A 202 16.72 -23.99 7.64
N LYS A 203 16.65 -23.05 6.69
CA LYS A 203 17.25 -23.20 5.36
C LYS A 203 18.77 -23.36 5.40
N SER A 204 19.44 -22.72 6.37
CA SER A 204 20.88 -22.83 6.56
C SER A 204 21.32 -24.11 7.27
N LEU A 205 20.40 -24.80 7.96
CA LEU A 205 20.64 -26.00 8.75
C LEU A 205 19.66 -27.11 8.36
N PRO A 206 19.92 -27.83 7.24
CA PRO A 206 19.03 -28.88 6.74
C PRO A 206 18.63 -29.89 7.82
N GLN A 207 17.35 -30.27 7.83
CA GLN A 207 16.76 -31.17 8.82
C GLN A 207 17.52 -32.50 8.92
N ILE A 208 18.00 -33.01 7.79
CA ILE A 208 18.72 -34.29 7.73
C ILE A 208 20.02 -34.28 8.53
N ILE A 209 20.63 -33.11 8.72
CA ILE A 209 21.82 -32.94 9.56
C ILE A 209 21.41 -33.08 11.03
N LEU A 210 20.34 -32.39 11.45
CA LEU A 210 19.78 -32.53 12.80
C LEU A 210 19.38 -33.98 13.09
N ALA A 211 18.75 -34.67 12.12
CA ALA A 211 18.33 -36.05 12.27
C ALA A 211 19.50 -37.03 12.58
N LYS A 212 20.69 -36.80 12.00
CA LYS A 212 21.90 -37.59 12.27
C LYS A 212 22.42 -37.41 13.70
N HIS A 213 22.09 -36.30 14.33
CA HIS A 213 22.56 -35.91 15.66
C HIS A 213 21.46 -35.97 16.73
N LYS A 214 20.28 -36.53 16.40
CA LYS A 214 19.07 -36.53 17.25
C LYS A 214 19.24 -37.08 18.67
N ASN A 215 20.26 -37.91 18.91
CA ASN A 215 20.56 -38.50 20.21
C ASN A 215 21.63 -37.72 21.01
N ASN A 216 22.07 -36.56 20.52
CA ASN A 216 23.09 -35.74 21.18
C ASN A 216 22.61 -34.28 21.28
N ALA A 217 22.01 -33.94 22.43
CA ALA A 217 21.48 -32.61 22.70
C ALA A 217 22.53 -31.50 22.51
N LEU A 218 23.76 -31.72 23.00
CA LEU A 218 24.85 -30.74 22.89
C LEU A 218 25.16 -30.38 21.43
N GLN A 219 25.16 -31.37 20.54
CA GLN A 219 25.43 -31.14 19.11
C GLN A 219 24.28 -30.41 18.42
N ILE A 220 23.03 -30.74 18.78
CA ILE A 220 21.85 -30.06 18.24
C ILE A 220 21.84 -28.60 18.68
N GLU A 221 22.03 -28.34 19.97
CA GLU A 221 22.12 -26.99 20.54
C GLU A 221 23.26 -26.20 19.90
N ALA A 222 24.45 -26.82 19.76
CA ALA A 222 25.60 -26.19 19.13
C ALA A 222 25.31 -25.77 17.69
N MET A 223 24.68 -26.64 16.89
CA MET A 223 24.30 -26.31 15.52
C MET A 223 23.23 -25.21 15.45
N ILE A 224 22.20 -25.27 16.29
CA ILE A 224 21.11 -24.27 16.30
C ILE A 224 21.64 -22.89 16.70
N PHE A 225 22.31 -22.77 17.86
CA PHE A 225 22.85 -21.50 18.32
C PHE A 225 23.99 -20.99 17.44
N GLY A 226 24.80 -21.89 16.91
CA GLY A 226 25.88 -21.56 16.00
C GLY A 226 25.39 -21.01 14.67
N GLN A 227 24.43 -21.71 14.02
CA GLN A 227 23.85 -21.27 12.76
C GLN A 227 23.02 -20.01 12.91
N ALA A 228 22.43 -19.76 14.08
CA ALA A 228 21.75 -18.51 14.39
C ALA A 228 22.72 -17.31 14.60
N GLY A 229 24.03 -17.55 14.63
CA GLY A 229 25.03 -16.50 14.85
C GLY A 229 25.25 -16.12 16.32
N PHE A 230 24.69 -16.88 17.27
CA PHE A 230 24.82 -16.60 18.70
C PHE A 230 26.17 -17.03 19.30
N LEU A 231 26.97 -17.84 18.57
CA LEU A 231 28.26 -18.36 19.05
C LEU A 231 29.49 -17.65 18.45
N ASN A 232 29.32 -16.50 17.76
CA ASN A 232 30.43 -15.80 17.10
C ASN A 232 31.39 -15.07 18.08
N GLY A 233 30.93 -14.68 19.28
CA GLY A 233 31.75 -14.02 20.30
C GLY A 233 32.65 -14.97 21.11
N GLU A 234 33.28 -14.44 22.16
CA GLU A 234 34.01 -15.22 23.18
C GLU A 234 33.12 -15.44 24.40
N PRO A 235 32.51 -16.63 24.55
CA PRO A 235 31.65 -16.91 25.68
C PRO A 235 32.43 -17.00 27.00
N VAL A 236 31.90 -16.35 28.04
CA VAL A 236 32.48 -16.35 29.39
C VAL A 236 32.14 -17.65 30.14
N ASP A 237 30.94 -18.19 29.94
CA ASP A 237 30.46 -19.37 30.66
C ASP A 237 30.96 -20.69 30.05
N GLU A 238 31.02 -21.74 30.87
CA GLU A 238 31.52 -23.05 30.45
C GLU A 238 30.66 -23.69 29.34
N TYR A 239 29.33 -23.62 29.48
CA TYR A 239 28.43 -24.30 28.55
C TYR A 239 28.44 -23.71 27.13
N PRO A 240 28.32 -22.38 26.92
CA PRO A 240 28.46 -21.79 25.58
C PRO A 240 29.86 -21.97 24.97
N ARG A 241 30.93 -22.10 25.79
CA ARG A 241 32.27 -22.50 25.29
C ARG A 241 32.27 -23.93 24.73
N LYS A 242 31.60 -24.87 25.40
CA LYS A 242 31.40 -26.23 24.88
C LYS A 242 30.61 -26.21 23.58
N LEU A 243 29.51 -25.45 23.53
CA LEU A 243 28.71 -25.31 22.31
C LEU A 243 29.52 -24.72 21.15
N LYS A 244 30.30 -23.66 21.39
CA LYS A 244 31.15 -23.04 20.35
C LYS A 244 32.18 -24.03 19.81
N THR A 245 32.87 -24.74 20.69
CA THR A 245 33.88 -25.73 20.29
C THR A 245 33.27 -26.84 19.44
N GLU A 246 32.12 -27.37 19.86
CA GLU A 246 31.41 -28.41 19.13
C GLU A 246 30.87 -27.88 17.78
N TYR A 247 30.33 -26.68 17.77
CA TYR A 247 29.83 -26.03 16.56
C TYR A 247 30.95 -25.77 15.54
N ASP A 248 32.12 -25.29 15.97
CA ASP A 248 33.25 -25.04 15.07
C ASP A 248 33.72 -26.32 14.34
N PHE A 249 33.60 -27.48 15.01
CA PHE A 249 33.83 -28.78 14.38
C PHE A 249 32.70 -29.15 13.40
N LEU A 250 31.43 -29.09 13.85
CA LEU A 250 30.27 -29.49 13.05
C LEU A 250 30.08 -28.60 11.81
N ARG A 251 30.34 -27.30 11.95
CA ARG A 251 30.31 -26.30 10.87
C ARG A 251 31.27 -26.69 9.75
N LYS A 252 32.51 -27.06 10.09
CA LYS A 252 33.50 -27.53 9.11
C LYS A 252 33.11 -28.86 8.49
N LYS A 253 32.65 -29.82 9.32
CA LYS A 253 32.24 -31.16 8.88
C LYS A 253 31.10 -31.13 7.86
N HIS A 254 30.14 -30.22 8.03
CA HIS A 254 28.94 -30.13 7.22
C HIS A 254 28.92 -28.95 6.24
N GLY A 255 29.96 -28.11 6.22
CA GLY A 255 30.04 -26.93 5.36
C GLY A 255 29.00 -25.86 5.69
N LEU A 256 28.62 -25.72 6.96
CA LEU A 256 27.53 -24.84 7.39
C LEU A 256 27.94 -23.36 7.32
N GLN A 257 26.99 -22.53 6.88
CA GLN A 257 27.13 -21.07 6.82
C GLN A 257 26.09 -20.44 7.74
N PRO A 258 26.51 -19.78 8.84
CA PRO A 258 25.57 -19.18 9.78
C PRO A 258 24.89 -17.96 9.17
N ILE A 259 23.70 -17.66 9.67
CA ILE A 259 23.04 -16.38 9.44
C ILE A 259 23.55 -15.33 10.43
N ASP A 260 23.35 -14.05 10.10
CA ASP A 260 23.82 -12.97 10.96
C ASP A 260 22.92 -12.78 12.18
N ASN A 261 23.55 -12.54 13.34
CA ASN A 261 22.85 -12.36 14.62
C ASN A 261 21.93 -11.12 14.62
N HIS A 262 22.27 -10.05 13.90
CA HIS A 262 21.48 -8.82 13.86
C HIS A 262 20.09 -9.00 13.19
N LEU A 263 19.83 -10.16 12.58
CA LEU A 263 18.53 -10.48 12.00
C LEU A 263 17.46 -10.77 13.08
N TRP A 264 17.88 -11.21 14.28
CA TRP A 264 16.98 -11.53 15.39
C TRP A 264 16.51 -10.27 16.13
N LYS A 265 15.24 -10.26 16.56
CA LYS A 265 14.59 -9.17 17.31
C LYS A 265 14.05 -9.62 18.67
#